data_AF-A0A2M9KPF4-F1
#
_entry.id   AF-A0A2M9KPF4-F1
#
_cell.length_a   1.000
_cell.length_b   1.000
_cell.length_c   1.000
_cell.angle_alpha   90.00
_cell.angle_beta   90.00
_cell.angle_gamma   90.00
#
_symmetry.space_group_name_H-M   'P 1'
#
loop_
_entity.id
_entity.type
_entity.pdbx_description
1 polymer ?
#
loop_
_entity_poly.entity_id
_entity_poly.type
_entity_poly.pdbx_seq_one_letter_code
_entity_poly.pdbx_strand_id
1 'polypeptide(L)'
;MITQEQALAKAQAWLNEGAPEGAGREVRFREFDLGWVVWAAPAPLEVDPVTGQVRPPADLGDSTGVVDRGTGELSTWPSIPIEAVIAEYQERQAGR
;
A
#
# COMPACT_ATOMS: atom_id res chain seq x y z
N MET A 1 2.76 -19.31 7.00
CA MET A 1 2.13 -18.94 5.72
C MET A 1 0.80 -18.29 6.01
N ILE A 2 0.58 -17.05 5.59
CA ILE A 2 -0.70 -16.33 5.79
C ILE A 2 -1.54 -16.36 4.52
N THR A 3 -2.84 -16.06 4.66
CA THR A 3 -3.77 -15.92 3.53
C THR A 3 -3.80 -14.49 3.03
N GLN A 4 -4.27 -14.31 1.79
CA GLN A 4 -4.52 -13.00 1.20
C GLN A 4 -5.42 -12.14 2.10
N GLU A 5 -6.51 -12.70 2.64
CA GLU A 5 -7.42 -11.99 3.54
C GLU A 5 -6.70 -11.47 4.80
N GLN A 6 -5.80 -12.25 5.38
CA GLN A 6 -4.99 -11.82 6.52
C GLN A 6 -3.98 -10.74 6.14
N ALA A 7 -3.40 -10.82 4.94
CA ALA A 7 -2.50 -9.79 4.43
C ALA A 7 -3.23 -8.45 4.22
N LEU A 8 -4.42 -8.49 3.61
CA LEU A 8 -5.26 -7.31 3.44
C LEU A 8 -5.71 -6.74 4.79
N ALA A 9 -6.10 -7.57 5.75
CA ALA A 9 -6.51 -7.10 7.07
C ALA A 9 -5.38 -6.33 7.77
N LYS A 10 -4.13 -6.82 7.69
CA LYS A 10 -2.95 -6.12 8.20
C LYS A 10 -2.70 -4.81 7.47
N ALA A 11 -2.79 -4.82 6.14
CA ALA A 11 -2.61 -3.63 5.33
C ALA A 11 -3.69 -2.58 5.61
N GLN A 12 -4.94 -3.00 5.79
CA GLN A 12 -6.07 -2.15 6.17
C GLN A 12 -5.82 -1.52 7.54
N ALA A 13 -5.40 -2.30 8.53
CA ALA A 13 -5.08 -1.78 9.86
C ALA A 13 -3.91 -0.79 9.81
N TRP A 14 -2.86 -1.07 9.03
CA TRP A 14 -1.71 -0.18 8.87
C TRP A 14 -2.04 1.13 8.15
N LEU A 15 -2.72 1.06 6.99
CA LEU A 15 -3.06 2.25 6.20
C LEU A 15 -4.14 3.12 6.84
N ASN A 16 -4.94 2.55 7.73
CA ASN A 16 -6.03 3.23 8.43
C ASN A 16 -5.77 3.35 9.92
N GLU A 17 -4.51 3.23 10.34
CA GLU A 17 -4.13 3.41 11.72
C GLU A 17 -4.52 4.85 12.15
N GLY A 18 -5.49 4.96 13.06
CA GLY A 18 -6.03 6.25 13.52
C GLY A 18 -7.14 6.86 12.66
N ALA A 19 -7.58 6.20 11.58
CA ALA A 19 -8.75 6.65 10.83
C ALA A 19 -10.05 6.26 11.55
N PRO A 20 -11.08 7.15 11.61
CA PRO A 20 -12.36 6.81 12.21
C PRO A 20 -13.11 5.75 11.39
N GLU A 21 -13.93 4.94 12.07
CA GLU A 21 -14.74 3.89 11.43
C GLU A 21 -15.60 4.48 10.30
N GLY A 22 -15.43 3.98 9.08
CA GLY A 22 -16.14 4.47 7.88
C GLY A 22 -15.42 5.55 7.07
N ALA A 23 -14.31 6.11 7.56
CA ALA A 23 -13.44 7.03 6.81
C ALA A 23 -12.15 6.36 6.32
N GLY A 24 -12.07 5.03 6.42
CA GLY A 24 -10.90 4.26 6.00
C GLY A 24 -10.68 4.37 4.49
N ARG A 25 -9.44 4.60 4.09
CA ARG A 25 -8.99 4.52 2.71
C ARG A 25 -9.14 3.08 2.21
N GLU A 26 -9.56 2.96 0.95
CA GLU A 26 -9.53 1.69 0.25
C GLU A 26 -8.06 1.25 0.10
N VAL A 27 -7.77 0.02 0.49
CA VAL A 27 -6.44 -0.56 0.33
C VAL A 27 -6.38 -1.30 -1.00
N ARG A 28 -5.40 -0.93 -1.82
CA ARG A 28 -5.06 -1.64 -3.04
C ARG A 28 -3.91 -2.59 -2.76
N PHE A 29 -3.92 -3.74 -3.44
CA PHE A 29 -2.88 -4.74 -3.29
C PHE A 29 -2.55 -5.42 -4.63
N ARG A 30 -1.35 -5.98 -4.70
CA ARG A 30 -0.85 -6.80 -5.81
C ARG A 30 -0.11 -7.99 -5.25
N GLU A 31 -0.55 -9.19 -5.61
CA GLU A 31 0.14 -10.44 -5.27
C GLU A 31 1.40 -10.63 -6.12
N PHE A 32 2.45 -11.18 -5.52
CA PHE A 32 3.69 -11.60 -6.17
C PHE A 32 4.25 -12.85 -5.47
N ASP A 33 5.33 -13.43 -6.00
CA ASP A 33 5.86 -14.73 -5.56
C ASP A 33 6.15 -14.86 -4.06
N LEU A 34 6.59 -13.78 -3.39
CA LEU A 34 6.94 -13.82 -1.96
C LEU A 34 5.84 -13.24 -1.05
N GLY A 35 4.78 -12.65 -1.60
CA GLY A 35 3.80 -11.94 -0.78
C GLY A 35 2.84 -11.04 -1.51
N TRP A 36 2.45 -9.95 -0.84
CA TRP A 36 1.55 -8.94 -1.39
C TRP A 36 2.11 -7.55 -1.15
N VAL A 37 2.20 -6.77 -2.22
CA VAL A 37 2.45 -5.33 -2.12
C VAL A 37 1.11 -4.65 -1.90
N VAL A 38 1.05 -3.70 -0.97
CA VAL A 38 -0.17 -2.99 -0.55
C VAL A 38 0.06 -1.49 -0.52
N TRP A 39 -0.91 -0.69 -0.94
CA TRP A 39 -0.82 0.77 -0.96
C TRP A 39 -2.20 1.40 -0.78
N ALA A 40 -2.23 2.66 -0.31
CA ALA A 40 -3.47 3.41 -0.23
C ALA A 40 -4.00 3.69 -1.64
N ALA A 41 -5.31 3.50 -1.86
CA ALA A 41 -5.94 3.99 -3.08
C ALA A 41 -5.73 5.51 -3.20
N PRO A 42 -5.33 6.01 -4.39
CA PRO A 42 -5.21 7.45 -4.59
C PRO A 42 -6.55 8.09 -4.30
N ALA A 43 -6.56 9.17 -3.51
CA ALA A 43 -7.77 9.94 -3.30
C ALA A 43 -8.31 10.38 -4.67
N PRO A 44 -9.64 10.31 -4.89
CA PRO A 44 -10.22 10.74 -6.14
C PRO A 44 -9.75 12.18 -6.42
N LEU A 45 -9.30 12.42 -7.65
CA LEU A 45 -8.85 13.74 -8.09
C LEU A 45 -9.98 14.74 -7.83
N GLU A 46 -9.80 15.62 -6.86
CA GLU A 46 -10.71 16.74 -6.66
C GLU A 46 -10.49 17.70 -7.84
N VAL A 47 -11.48 17.73 -8.73
CA VAL A 47 -11.55 18.72 -9.80
C VAL A 47 -12.08 19.99 -9.17
N ASP A 48 -11.23 20.99 -9.05
CA ASP A 48 -11.60 22.29 -8.52
C ASP A 48 -12.70 22.90 -9.42
N PRO A 49 -13.94 23.08 -8.92
CA PRO A 49 -15.08 23.42 -9.77
C PRO A 49 -15.04 24.86 -10.31
N VAL A 50 -14.12 25.69 -9.81
CA VAL A 50 -13.96 27.10 -10.20
C VAL A 50 -12.86 27.26 -11.25
N THR A 51 -11.80 26.45 -11.16
CA THR A 51 -10.62 26.58 -12.03
C THR A 51 -10.46 25.44 -13.04
N GLY A 52 -11.20 24.34 -12.86
CA GLY A 52 -11.04 23.11 -13.65
C GLY A 52 -9.68 22.44 -13.47
N GLN A 53 -8.87 22.92 -12.51
CA GLN A 53 -7.55 22.36 -12.26
C GLN A 53 -7.67 21.05 -11.50
N VAL A 54 -7.20 19.99 -12.14
CA VAL A 54 -6.89 18.73 -11.49
C VAL A 54 -5.66 18.97 -10.62
N ARG A 55 -5.86 19.20 -9.32
CA ARG A 55 -4.75 19.21 -8.38
C ARG A 55 -4.50 17.75 -7.97
N PRO A 56 -3.27 17.21 -8.14
CA PRO A 56 -2.94 15.98 -7.44
C PRO A 56 -3.16 16.25 -5.94
N PRO A 57 -3.86 15.37 -5.20
CA PRO A 57 -4.02 15.55 -3.77
C PRO A 57 -2.63 15.71 -3.16
N ALA A 58 -2.36 16.89 -2.61
CA ALA A 58 -1.08 17.22 -2.01
C ALA A 58 -0.77 16.18 -0.92
N ASP A 59 0.35 15.48 -1.05
CA ASP A 59 0.99 14.72 0.04
C ASP A 59 0.04 13.85 0.89
N LEU A 60 -0.54 12.78 0.33
CA LEU A 60 -1.35 11.86 1.13
C LEU A 60 -0.82 10.42 1.11
N GLY A 61 0.40 10.23 1.64
CA GLY A 61 0.84 8.93 2.17
C GLY A 61 1.17 7.90 1.09
N ASP A 62 2.06 8.28 0.18
CA ASP A 62 2.62 7.49 -0.92
C ASP A 62 3.53 6.33 -0.43
N SER A 63 3.32 5.87 0.80
CA SER A 63 4.04 4.77 1.40
C SER A 63 3.45 3.47 0.89
N THR A 64 4.29 2.64 0.30
CA THR A 64 3.93 1.28 -0.10
C THR A 64 4.29 0.32 1.03
N GLY A 65 3.50 -0.72 1.24
CA GLY A 65 3.78 -1.79 2.18
C GLY A 65 3.99 -3.10 1.45
N VAL A 66 4.79 -4.01 2.01
CA VAL A 66 4.89 -5.40 1.55
C VAL A 66 4.56 -6.32 2.71
N VAL A 67 3.59 -7.21 2.52
CA VAL A 67 3.26 -8.27 3.46
C VAL A 67 3.91 -9.58 2.99
N ASP A 68 4.79 -10.12 3.82
CA ASP A 68 5.43 -11.40 3.57
C ASP A 68 4.42 -12.56 3.68
N ARG A 69 4.43 -13.48 2.71
CA ARG A 69 3.52 -14.64 2.75
C ARG A 69 3.94 -15.68 3.76
N GLY A 70 5.23 -15.86 4.00
CA GLY A 70 5.75 -16.87 4.92
C GLY A 70 5.40 -16.57 6.38
N THR A 71 5.66 -15.34 6.78
CA THR A 71 5.68 -14.84 8.15
C THR A 71 4.51 -13.91 8.48
N GLY A 72 3.94 -13.24 7.47
CA GLY A 72 2.92 -12.20 7.68
C GLY A 72 3.48 -10.89 8.23
N GLU A 73 4.78 -10.66 8.11
CA GLU A 73 5.44 -9.40 8.46
C GLU A 73 5.10 -8.33 7.42
N LEU A 74 4.73 -7.12 7.88
CA LEU A 74 4.49 -5.96 7.02
C LEU A 74 5.72 -5.05 7.06
N SER A 75 6.36 -4.87 5.91
CA SER A 75 7.47 -3.93 5.72
C SER A 75 6.98 -2.67 5.03
N THR A 76 7.33 -1.50 5.53
CA THR A 76 7.02 -0.21 4.89
C THR A 76 8.14 0.19 3.94
N TRP A 77 7.75 0.74 2.79
CA TRP A 77 8.60 1.10 1.68
C TRP A 77 8.38 2.56 1.29
N PRO A 78 9.43 3.24 0.80
CA PRO A 78 9.30 4.58 0.26
C PRO A 78 8.37 4.58 -0.96
N SER A 79 7.98 5.79 -1.40
CA SER A 79 7.22 6.03 -2.64
C SER A 79 8.09 5.74 -3.87
N ILE A 80 8.33 4.46 -4.10
CA ILE A 80 8.99 3.93 -5.29
C ILE A 80 7.98 3.08 -6.08
N PRO A 81 8.19 2.87 -7.38
CA PRO A 81 7.29 2.04 -8.18
C PRO A 81 7.09 0.65 -7.58
N ILE A 82 5.86 0.13 -7.66
CA ILE A 82 5.50 -1.20 -7.13
C ILE A 82 6.46 -2.29 -7.63
N GLU A 83 6.90 -2.22 -8.89
CA GLU A 83 7.84 -3.21 -9.43
C GLU A 83 9.24 -3.10 -8.80
N ALA A 84 9.69 -1.88 -8.48
CA ALA A 84 10.94 -1.67 -7.75
C ALA A 84 10.83 -2.17 -6.31
N VAL A 85 9.69 -1.98 -5.65
CA VAL A 85 9.41 -2.57 -4.33
C VAL A 85 9.52 -4.09 -4.38
N ILE A 86 8.91 -4.74 -5.38
CA ILE A 86 8.93 -6.20 -5.53
C ILE A 86 10.37 -6.68 -5.75
N ALA A 87 11.09 -6.06 -6.68
CA ALA A 87 12.47 -6.43 -6.99
C ALA A 87 13.37 -6.31 -5.75
N GLU A 88 13.34 -5.16 -5.07
CA GLU A 88 14.19 -4.93 -3.90
C GLU A 88 13.78 -5.83 -2.71
N TYR A 89 12.48 -6.13 -2.55
CA TYR A 89 12.03 -7.09 -1.56
C TYR A 89 12.54 -8.51 -1.86
N GLN A 90 12.46 -8.94 -3.12
CA GLN A 90 12.98 -10.24 -3.56
C GLN A 90 14.50 -10.34 -3.35
N GLU A 91 15.26 -9.31 -3.68
CA GLU A 91 16.71 -9.27 -3.44
C GLU A 91 17.04 -9.35 -1.95
N ARG A 92 16.31 -8.62 -1.09
CA ARG A 92 16.49 -8.69 0.37
C ARG A 92 16.20 -10.07 0.95
N GLN A 93 15.18 -10.78 0.43
CA GLN A 93 14.87 -12.14 0.88
C GLN A 93 15.84 -13.18 0.31
N ALA A 94 16.34 -12.99 -0.91
CA ALA A 94 17.32 -13.89 -1.53
C ALA A 94 18.70 -13.81 -0.85
N GLY A 95 19.05 -12.66 -0.27
CA GLY A 95 20.31 -12.45 0.46
C GLY A 95 20.28 -12.85 1.94
N ARG A 96 19.16 -13.36 2.45
CA ARG A 96 18.97 -13.75 3.85
C ARG A 96 19.14 -15.25 4.06
#